data_AF-A0A838RZS4-F1
#
_entry.id   AF-A0A838RZS4-F1
#
_cell.length_a   1.000
_cell.length_b   1.000
_cell.length_c   1.000
_cell.angle_alpha   90.00
_cell.angle_beta   90.00
_cell.angle_gamma   90.00
#
_symmetry.space_group_name_H-M   'P 1'
#
loop_
_entity.id
_entity.type
_entity.pdbx_description
1 polymer ?
#
loop_
_entity_poly.entity_id
_entity_poly.type
_entity_poly.pdbx_seq_one_letter_code
_entity_poly.pdbx_strand_id
1 'polypeptide(L)'
;MPESAQGIYGQLGLGGSSDSPNAKNSLAAIDPAELRWGGLQEGTRIGEVKPLFPRIDKGKLMSVIKTDRSSGTHATAADAVPGAPTAVETQPSPAMKHATEADAVPGRAEMLSTLNAKREEELAIEGLIDITDFTKVELRVGEVLTAERIPKADKLLLLSVDIGEEKPRQI
;
A
#
# COMPACT_ATOMS: atom_id res chain seq x y z
N MET A 1 15.05 -6.64 4.30
CA MET A 1 15.12 -6.08 2.94
C MET A 1 16.29 -5.10 2.85
N PRO A 2 17.55 -5.58 2.71
CA PRO A 2 18.73 -4.72 2.70
C PRO A 2 18.80 -3.82 1.46
N GLU A 3 18.48 -4.35 0.29
CA GLU A 3 18.49 -3.62 -0.99
C GLU A 3 17.52 -2.44 -1.00
N SER A 4 16.26 -2.65 -0.58
CA SER A 4 15.27 -1.57 -0.49
C SER A 4 15.70 -0.47 0.50
N ALA A 5 16.38 -0.82 1.60
CA ALA A 5 16.90 0.16 2.55
C ALA A 5 18.01 1.03 1.94
N GLN A 6 18.93 0.43 1.17
CA GLN A 6 19.94 1.17 0.38
C GLN A 6 19.27 2.07 -0.66
N GLY A 7 18.21 1.60 -1.31
CA GLY A 7 17.42 2.38 -2.27
C GLY A 7 16.74 3.61 -1.65
N ILE A 8 16.15 3.47 -0.45
CA ILE A 8 15.58 4.61 0.30
C ILE A 8 16.70 5.61 0.65
N TYR A 9 17.84 5.10 1.12
CA TYR A 9 18.98 5.93 1.53
C TYR A 9 19.57 6.74 0.37
N GLY A 10 19.64 6.16 -0.83
CA GLY A 10 20.01 6.88 -2.06
C GLY A 10 18.98 7.93 -2.47
N GLN A 11 17.68 7.63 -2.37
CA GLN A 11 16.61 8.59 -2.71
C GLN A 11 16.57 9.79 -1.77
N LEU A 12 16.91 9.61 -0.49
CA LEU A 12 17.02 10.71 0.48
C LEU A 12 18.23 11.64 0.21
N GLY A 13 19.04 11.40 -0.82
CA GLY A 13 20.24 12.20 -1.12
C GLY A 13 21.42 11.93 -0.18
N LEU A 14 21.31 10.89 0.66
CA LEU A 14 22.32 10.48 1.63
C LEU A 14 23.30 9.46 1.04
N GLY A 15 22.84 8.62 0.10
CA GLY A 15 23.72 7.75 -0.69
C GLY A 15 24.62 8.57 -1.63
N GLY A 16 25.90 8.20 -1.71
CA GLY A 16 26.91 9.02 -2.36
C GLY A 16 26.73 9.21 -3.87
N SER A 17 26.19 10.38 -4.25
CA SER A 17 26.42 11.01 -5.55
C SER A 17 27.69 11.85 -5.50
N SER A 18 28.38 12.01 -6.64
CA SER A 18 29.68 12.71 -6.75
C SER A 18 29.64 14.18 -6.28
N ASP A 19 28.46 14.78 -6.27
CA ASP A 19 28.26 16.22 -6.16
C ASP A 19 27.68 16.63 -4.79
N SER A 20 27.52 15.68 -3.87
CA SER A 20 27.00 15.91 -2.51
C SER A 20 28.14 15.89 -1.48
N PRO A 21 28.21 16.84 -0.52
CA PRO A 21 29.23 16.83 0.53
C PRO A 21 29.16 15.59 1.45
N ASN A 22 28.04 14.86 1.41
CA ASN A 22 27.83 13.63 2.21
C ASN A 22 28.25 12.35 1.47
N ALA A 23 28.96 12.44 0.33
CA ALA A 23 29.27 11.31 -0.57
C ALA A 23 30.02 10.12 0.05
N LYS A 24 30.52 10.24 1.29
CA LYS A 24 31.25 9.18 2.01
C LYS A 24 30.35 8.29 2.88
N ASN A 25 29.09 8.65 3.07
CA ASN A 25 28.18 7.91 3.95
C ASN A 25 27.47 6.78 3.18
N SER A 26 28.16 5.67 2.91
CA SER A 26 27.48 4.44 2.49
C SER A 26 26.73 3.83 3.68
N LEU A 27 25.51 3.33 3.47
CA LEU A 27 24.66 2.77 4.54
C LEU A 27 25.36 1.65 5.36
N ALA A 28 26.30 0.93 4.74
CA ALA A 28 27.07 -0.14 5.38
C ALA A 28 28.20 0.36 6.31
N ALA A 29 28.58 1.63 6.23
CA ALA A 29 29.66 2.23 7.02
C ALA A 29 29.16 3.05 8.23
N ILE A 30 27.84 3.03 8.50
CA ILE A 30 27.21 3.82 9.57
C ILE A 30 27.05 2.95 10.81
N ASP A 31 27.53 3.42 11.96
CA ASP A 31 27.28 2.77 13.25
C ASP A 31 25.79 2.93 13.64
N PRO A 32 25.03 1.82 13.83
CA PRO A 32 23.64 1.90 14.25
C PRO A 32 23.44 2.54 15.64
N ALA A 33 24.45 2.59 16.50
CA ALA A 33 24.36 3.20 17.83
C ALA A 33 24.36 4.74 17.80
N GLU A 34 24.92 5.36 16.76
CA GLU A 34 24.99 6.82 16.61
C GLU A 34 23.79 7.41 15.82
N LEU A 35 22.93 6.55 15.28
CA LEU A 35 21.75 6.95 14.52
C LEU A 35 20.72 7.67 15.41
N ARG A 36 20.49 8.95 15.10
CA ARG A 36 19.41 9.77 15.68
C ARG A 36 18.39 10.14 14.61
N TRP A 37 17.12 10.10 14.98
CA TRP A 37 16.03 10.59 14.13
C TRP A 37 16.19 12.10 13.85
N GLY A 38 15.75 12.56 12.67
CA GLY A 38 15.80 13.98 12.31
C GLY A 38 17.17 14.53 11.90
N GLY A 39 18.18 13.69 11.66
CA GLY A 39 19.53 14.14 11.27
C GLY A 39 19.67 14.70 9.83
N LEU A 40 18.62 14.66 9.01
CA LEU A 40 18.65 15.12 7.62
C LEU A 40 18.72 16.66 7.57
N GLN A 41 19.76 17.20 6.94
CA GLN A 41 19.96 18.64 6.84
C GLN A 41 18.95 19.26 5.86
N GLU A 42 18.41 20.44 6.20
CA GLU A 42 17.59 21.21 5.27
C GLU A 42 18.38 21.58 4.00
N GLY A 43 17.69 21.64 2.86
CA GLY A 43 18.34 21.85 1.55
C GLY A 43 19.08 20.64 0.97
N THR A 44 19.09 19.47 1.64
CA THR A 44 19.60 18.22 1.05
C THR A 44 18.82 17.89 -0.23
N ARG A 45 19.52 17.73 -1.36
CA ARG A 45 18.90 17.39 -2.65
C ARG A 45 18.52 15.91 -2.69
N ILE A 46 17.24 15.65 -2.94
CA ILE A 46 16.68 14.31 -3.17
C ILE A 46 17.34 13.66 -4.40
N GLY A 47 17.60 12.36 -4.32
CA GLY A 47 18.20 11.57 -5.40
C GLY A 47 17.19 11.08 -6.44
N GLU A 48 17.63 10.20 -7.34
CA GLU A 48 16.77 9.64 -8.39
C GLU A 48 15.68 8.71 -7.80
N VAL A 49 14.41 9.11 -7.91
CA VAL A 49 13.27 8.36 -7.38
C VAL A 49 13.01 7.11 -8.23
N LYS A 50 13.22 5.93 -7.64
CA LYS A 50 13.01 4.60 -8.26
C LYS A 50 11.95 3.80 -7.50
N PRO A 51 11.16 2.95 -8.18
CA PRO A 51 10.21 2.07 -7.49
C PRO A 51 10.94 0.97 -6.70
N LEU A 52 11.05 1.14 -5.38
CA LEU A 52 11.82 0.25 -4.49
C LEU A 52 11.12 -1.05 -4.11
N PHE A 53 9.80 -1.13 -4.35
CA PHE A 53 8.98 -2.33 -4.16
C PHE A 53 8.11 -2.54 -5.41
N PRO A 54 8.68 -3.04 -6.52
CA PRO A 54 7.91 -3.40 -7.70
C PRO A 54 6.83 -4.44 -7.37
N ARG A 55 5.66 -4.33 -8.00
CA ARG A 55 4.61 -5.36 -7.87
C ARG A 55 5.08 -6.65 -8.54
N ILE A 56 4.84 -7.79 -7.89
CA ILE A 56 5.27 -9.10 -8.42
C ILE A 56 4.41 -9.48 -9.63
N ASP A 57 5.03 -9.52 -10.81
CA ASP A 57 4.41 -10.03 -12.02
C ASP A 57 4.25 -11.56 -11.94
N LYS A 58 3.00 -12.03 -11.86
CA LYS A 58 2.67 -13.47 -11.81
C LYS A 58 3.32 -14.27 -12.95
N GLY A 59 3.44 -13.69 -14.15
CA GLY A 59 4.11 -14.31 -15.29
C GLY A 59 5.61 -14.56 -15.06
N LYS A 60 6.34 -13.54 -14.59
CA LYS A 60 7.78 -13.64 -14.28
C LYS A 60 8.04 -14.60 -13.13
N LEU A 61 7.18 -14.58 -12.11
CA LEU A 61 7.25 -15.50 -10.98
C LEU A 61 7.07 -16.97 -11.42
N MET A 62 6.10 -17.25 -12.30
CA MET A 62 5.85 -18.60 -12.81
C MET A 62 6.98 -19.11 -13.71
N SER A 63 7.66 -18.24 -14.47
CA SER A 63 8.86 -18.65 -15.22
C SER A 63 10.04 -18.97 -14.31
N VAL A 64 10.30 -18.17 -13.26
CA VAL A 64 11.38 -18.45 -12.29
C VAL A 64 11.13 -19.76 -11.54
N ILE A 65 9.93 -19.94 -10.96
CA ILE A 65 9.55 -21.18 -10.26
C ILE A 65 9.65 -22.42 -11.16
N LYS A 66 9.34 -22.30 -12.47
CA LYS A 66 9.43 -23.43 -13.40
C LYS A 66 10.87 -23.78 -13.78
N THR A 67 11.77 -22.80 -13.81
CA THR A 67 13.21 -23.00 -14.02
C THR A 67 13.84 -23.70 -12.81
N ASP A 68 13.64 -23.15 -11.61
CA ASP A 68 14.24 -23.66 -10.35
C ASP A 68 13.76 -25.08 -9.97
N ARG A 69 12.59 -25.50 -10.46
CA ARG A 69 11.98 -26.79 -10.12
C ARG A 69 12.47 -27.98 -10.97
N SER A 70 13.29 -27.73 -11.99
CA SER A 70 13.81 -28.78 -12.90
C SER A 70 15.13 -29.43 -12.46
N SER A 71 15.84 -28.84 -11.49
CA SER A 71 17.09 -29.36 -10.92
C SER A 71 16.95 -29.57 -9.41
N GLY A 72 16.47 -30.75 -9.00
CA GLY A 72 16.23 -31.04 -7.60
C GLY A 72 17.48 -31.48 -6.83
N THR A 73 18.00 -30.62 -5.94
CA THR A 73 18.77 -31.02 -4.76
C THR A 73 18.49 -30.04 -3.59
N HIS A 74 18.59 -30.51 -2.35
CA HIS A 74 18.22 -29.75 -1.15
C HIS A 74 19.19 -28.58 -0.81
N ALA A 75 18.59 -27.48 -0.34
CA ALA A 75 19.07 -26.54 0.69
C ALA A 75 20.58 -26.21 0.78
N THR A 76 20.97 -25.00 0.37
CA THR A 76 21.47 -23.95 1.29
C THR A 76 21.60 -22.58 0.60
N ALA A 77 21.62 -21.53 1.42
CA ALA A 77 22.26 -20.21 1.24
C ALA A 77 22.42 -19.55 -0.15
N ALA A 78 21.99 -18.28 -0.17
CA ALA A 78 22.52 -17.15 -0.97
C ALA A 78 22.22 -17.07 -2.49
N ASP A 79 22.07 -15.81 -2.90
CA ASP A 79 22.37 -15.17 -4.19
C ASP A 79 21.79 -15.61 -5.56
N ALA A 80 21.41 -14.55 -6.30
CA ALA A 80 21.60 -14.32 -7.73
C ALA A 80 20.78 -15.11 -8.80
N VAL A 81 19.76 -14.41 -9.30
CA VAL A 81 19.33 -14.36 -10.73
C VAL A 81 20.37 -13.49 -11.48
N PRO A 82 20.86 -13.77 -12.74
CA PRO A 82 20.11 -13.37 -13.96
C PRO A 82 20.47 -13.99 -15.34
N GLY A 83 19.65 -13.68 -16.37
CA GLY A 83 20.15 -13.50 -17.75
C GLY A 83 19.22 -13.93 -18.91
N ALA A 84 18.92 -13.04 -19.85
CA ALA A 84 18.17 -13.28 -21.10
C ALA A 84 18.91 -12.70 -22.34
N PRO A 85 18.46 -12.99 -23.57
CA PRO A 85 18.18 -11.92 -24.57
C PRO A 85 16.91 -12.20 -25.44
N THR A 86 16.02 -11.27 -25.83
CA THR A 86 16.07 -10.00 -26.60
C THR A 86 15.75 -10.14 -28.11
N ALA A 87 14.66 -9.48 -28.58
CA ALA A 87 14.28 -8.99 -29.95
C ALA A 87 12.73 -9.00 -30.17
N VAL A 88 12.06 -8.27 -31.09
CA VAL A 88 12.13 -6.86 -31.56
C VAL A 88 10.81 -6.46 -32.30
N GLU A 89 10.49 -5.16 -32.38
CA GLU A 89 9.50 -4.39 -33.22
C GLU A 89 8.16 -4.95 -33.78
N THR A 90 7.06 -4.16 -33.63
CA THR A 90 6.44 -3.31 -34.70
C THR A 90 5.27 -2.43 -34.13
N GLN A 91 4.86 -1.39 -34.87
CA GLN A 91 4.07 -0.18 -34.49
C GLN A 91 2.49 -0.29 -34.60
N PRO A 92 1.67 0.76 -34.30
CA PRO A 92 0.36 0.61 -33.62
C PRO A 92 -0.96 0.96 -34.38
N SER A 93 -2.10 0.58 -33.74
CA SER A 93 -3.48 1.17 -33.82
C SER A 93 -4.29 1.01 -35.14
N PRO A 94 -5.65 1.13 -35.14
CA PRO A 94 -6.55 1.78 -34.17
C PRO A 94 -7.77 0.94 -33.70
N ALA A 95 -8.77 1.60 -33.10
CA ALA A 95 -9.86 0.98 -32.32
C ALA A 95 -11.21 0.76 -33.07
N MET A 96 -12.06 -0.05 -32.41
CA MET A 96 -13.53 0.03 -32.30
C MET A 96 -14.48 -0.92 -33.09
N LYS A 97 -15.11 -1.82 -32.30
CA LYS A 97 -16.54 -2.26 -32.29
C LYS A 97 -16.99 -3.61 -32.88
N HIS A 98 -18.08 -4.09 -32.27
CA HIS A 98 -19.04 -5.15 -32.64
C HIS A 98 -18.78 -6.62 -32.24
N ALA A 99 -19.07 -6.87 -30.96
CA ALA A 99 -19.97 -7.89 -30.40
C ALA A 99 -20.31 -9.21 -31.14
N THR A 100 -20.44 -10.24 -30.29
CA THR A 100 -21.34 -11.42 -30.32
C THR A 100 -20.65 -12.75 -30.61
N GLU A 101 -20.43 -13.56 -29.56
CA GLU A 101 -21.26 -14.75 -29.32
C GLU A 101 -21.10 -15.22 -27.86
N ALA A 102 -22.15 -15.83 -27.33
CA ALA A 102 -22.16 -16.43 -26.01
C ALA A 102 -21.94 -17.93 -26.16
N ASP A 103 -20.86 -18.47 -25.60
CA ASP A 103 -20.73 -19.91 -25.37
C ASP A 103 -20.64 -20.16 -23.87
N ALA A 104 -21.67 -20.84 -23.35
CA ALA A 104 -21.82 -21.07 -21.92
C ALA A 104 -21.04 -22.32 -21.51
N VAL A 105 -20.10 -22.17 -20.57
CA VAL A 105 -19.55 -23.30 -19.82
C VAL A 105 -20.40 -23.46 -18.55
N PRO A 106 -21.43 -24.34 -18.52
CA PRO A 106 -22.21 -24.58 -17.32
C PRO A 106 -21.32 -25.18 -16.23
N GLY A 107 -21.50 -24.72 -14.98
CA GLY A 107 -20.78 -25.21 -13.80
C GLY A 107 -19.69 -24.28 -13.26
N ARG A 108 -19.07 -23.40 -14.08
CA ARG A 108 -18.03 -22.48 -13.55
C ARG A 108 -18.62 -21.36 -12.67
N ALA A 109 -19.82 -20.89 -12.99
CA ALA A 109 -20.53 -19.91 -12.17
C ALA A 109 -20.99 -20.50 -10.83
N GLU A 110 -21.54 -21.72 -10.84
CA GLU A 110 -22.08 -22.37 -9.64
C GLU A 110 -20.98 -22.87 -8.68
N MET A 111 -19.82 -23.27 -9.20
CA MET A 111 -18.66 -23.62 -8.38
C MET A 111 -18.05 -22.38 -7.69
N LEU A 112 -18.15 -21.19 -8.30
CA LEU A 112 -17.70 -19.94 -7.69
C LEU A 112 -18.67 -19.40 -6.64
N SER A 113 -19.99 -19.55 -6.84
CA SER A 113 -20.99 -19.14 -5.84
C SER A 113 -20.96 -20.04 -4.59
N THR A 114 -20.84 -21.35 -4.75
CA THR A 114 -20.74 -22.30 -3.62
C THR A 114 -19.46 -22.15 -2.80
N LEU A 115 -18.34 -21.74 -3.42
CA LEU A 115 -17.09 -21.42 -2.71
C LEU A 115 -17.14 -20.08 -1.94
N ASN A 116 -17.92 -19.10 -2.42
CA ASN A 116 -18.13 -17.85 -1.70
C ASN A 116 -19.07 -18.04 -0.51
N ALA A 117 -20.24 -18.67 -0.72
CA ALA A 117 -21.23 -18.92 0.33
C ALA A 117 -20.62 -19.68 1.54
N LYS A 118 -19.76 -20.69 1.26
CA LYS A 118 -19.09 -21.45 2.32
C LYS A 118 -18.01 -20.66 3.07
N ARG A 119 -17.45 -19.60 2.47
CA ARG A 119 -16.51 -18.69 3.14
C ARG A 119 -17.23 -17.60 3.95
N GLU A 120 -18.44 -17.25 3.56
CA GLU A 120 -19.28 -16.28 4.28
C GLU A 120 -19.78 -16.84 5.63
N GLU A 121 -20.09 -18.14 5.71
CA GLU A 121 -20.47 -18.79 6.98
C GLU A 121 -19.30 -18.95 7.98
N GLU A 122 -18.07 -19.19 7.50
CA GLU A 122 -16.89 -19.46 8.35
C GLU A 122 -16.20 -18.17 8.85
N LEU A 123 -16.63 -17.00 8.36
CA LEU A 123 -16.18 -15.67 8.78
C LEU A 123 -17.36 -14.76 9.18
N ALA A 124 -18.37 -15.34 9.84
CA ALA A 124 -19.48 -14.62 10.45
C ALA A 124 -19.02 -13.77 11.65
N ILE A 125 -18.31 -12.67 11.35
CA ILE A 125 -17.96 -11.63 12.32
C ILE A 125 -19.24 -10.84 12.62
N GLU A 126 -19.86 -11.12 13.75
CA GLU A 126 -21.05 -10.39 14.22
C GLU A 126 -20.74 -8.88 14.32
N GLY A 127 -21.66 -8.05 13.82
CA GLY A 127 -21.51 -6.59 13.82
C GLY A 127 -20.77 -5.99 12.61
N LEU A 128 -20.46 -6.78 11.57
CA LEU A 128 -20.15 -6.22 10.25
C LEU A 128 -21.31 -5.35 9.73
N ILE A 129 -20.97 -4.21 9.14
CA ILE A 129 -21.89 -3.32 8.42
C ILE A 129 -21.41 -3.14 6.98
N ASP A 130 -22.34 -2.93 6.05
CA ASP A 130 -21.99 -2.60 4.67
C ASP A 130 -21.54 -1.13 4.54
N ILE A 131 -20.76 -0.85 3.49
CA ILE A 131 -20.36 0.53 3.13
C ILE A 131 -21.56 1.44 2.86
N THR A 132 -22.69 0.86 2.46
CA THR A 132 -23.98 1.54 2.26
C THR A 132 -24.59 2.03 3.57
N ASP A 133 -24.36 1.33 4.70
CA ASP A 133 -24.80 1.76 6.02
C ASP A 133 -23.92 2.88 6.57
N PHE A 134 -22.60 2.79 6.37
CA PHE A 134 -21.68 3.88 6.72
C PHE A 134 -22.04 5.19 6.00
N THR A 135 -22.43 5.10 4.72
CA THR A 135 -22.84 6.26 3.90
C THR A 135 -24.11 6.96 4.41
N LYS A 136 -24.93 6.30 5.25
CA LYS A 136 -26.13 6.91 5.86
C LYS A 136 -25.80 7.81 7.06
N VAL A 137 -24.58 7.73 7.60
CA VAL A 137 -24.16 8.49 8.80
C VAL A 137 -23.46 9.77 8.37
N GLU A 138 -23.97 10.92 8.81
CA GLU A 138 -23.33 12.21 8.58
C GLU A 138 -22.35 12.55 9.71
N LEU A 139 -21.05 12.43 9.42
CA LEU A 139 -19.96 12.82 10.33
C LEU A 139 -19.43 14.20 9.91
N ARG A 140 -19.47 15.17 10.83
CA ARG A 140 -18.93 16.53 10.62
C ARG A 140 -17.90 16.88 11.70
N VAL A 141 -17.02 17.83 11.37
CA VAL A 141 -16.10 18.46 12.33
C VAL A 141 -16.70 19.79 12.77
N GLY A 142 -16.55 20.14 14.05
CA GLY A 142 -17.01 21.41 14.60
C GLY A 142 -16.13 21.91 15.75
N GLU A 143 -16.18 23.22 16.01
CA GLU A 143 -15.44 23.89 17.07
C GLU A 143 -16.28 23.97 18.36
N VAL A 144 -15.72 23.57 19.49
CA VAL A 144 -16.41 23.64 20.79
C VAL A 144 -16.31 25.07 21.33
N LEU A 145 -17.44 25.78 21.36
CA LEU A 145 -17.54 27.16 21.86
C LEU A 145 -17.65 27.22 23.39
N THR A 146 -18.47 26.34 23.99
CA THR A 146 -18.67 26.27 25.45
C THR A 146 -18.82 24.82 25.93
N ALA A 147 -18.47 24.59 27.19
CA ALA A 147 -18.60 23.29 27.86
C ALA A 147 -18.95 23.49 29.35
N GLU A 148 -20.17 23.14 29.75
CA GLU A 148 -20.68 23.32 31.12
C GLU A 148 -21.08 21.99 31.78
N ARG A 149 -21.04 21.90 33.12
CA ARG A 149 -21.48 20.69 33.83
C ARG A 149 -23.00 20.66 33.98
N ILE A 150 -23.63 19.56 33.58
CA ILE A 150 -25.09 19.41 33.73
C ILE A 150 -25.43 19.12 35.20
N PRO A 151 -26.35 19.88 35.83
CA PRO A 151 -26.83 19.55 37.17
C PRO A 151 -27.54 18.20 37.17
N LYS A 152 -27.20 17.34 38.15
CA LYS A 152 -27.64 15.93 38.30
C LYS A 152 -26.96 14.91 37.37
N ALA A 153 -25.88 15.26 36.66
CA ALA A 153 -25.09 14.30 35.89
C ALA A 153 -23.57 14.54 36.03
N ASP A 154 -22.92 13.83 36.97
CA ASP A 154 -21.51 14.07 37.35
C ASP A 154 -20.49 13.88 36.21
N LYS A 155 -20.88 13.12 35.18
CA LYS A 155 -20.05 12.69 34.04
C LYS A 155 -20.51 13.25 32.69
N LEU A 156 -21.52 14.13 32.65
CA LEU A 156 -21.99 14.76 31.41
C LEU A 156 -21.62 16.25 31.38
N LEU A 157 -21.20 16.70 30.20
CA LEU A 157 -21.03 18.11 29.89
C LEU A 157 -22.08 18.50 28.84
N LEU A 158 -22.57 19.72 28.95
CA LEU A 158 -23.35 20.39 27.93
C LEU A 158 -22.36 21.13 27.02
N LEU A 159 -22.25 20.72 25.78
CA LEU A 159 -21.36 21.35 24.80
C LEU A 159 -22.17 22.20 23.83
N SER A 160 -21.67 23.38 23.50
CA SER A 160 -22.14 24.17 22.36
C SER A 160 -21.07 24.11 21.27
N VAL A 161 -21.41 23.56 20.10
CA VAL A 161 -20.46 23.27 19.03
C VAL A 161 -20.89 23.98 17.75
N ASP A 162 -20.00 24.79 17.17
CA ASP A 162 -20.21 25.35 15.84
C ASP A 162 -19.80 24.34 14.77
N ILE A 163 -20.72 24.02 13.87
CA ILE A 163 -20.55 23.06 12.77
C ILE A 163 -20.79 23.76 11.41
N GLY A 164 -20.73 25.10 11.38
CA GLY A 164 -21.02 25.91 10.19
C GLY A 164 -22.51 26.01 9.83
N GLU A 165 -23.40 25.80 10.82
CA GLU A 165 -24.85 26.02 10.68
C GLU A 165 -25.22 27.44 11.16
N GLU A 166 -26.43 27.95 10.87
CA GLU A 166 -26.83 29.31 11.31
C GLU A 166 -26.76 29.52 12.84
N LYS A 167 -26.81 28.44 13.62
CA LYS A 167 -26.74 28.45 15.09
C LYS A 167 -25.88 27.27 15.56
N PRO A 168 -25.02 27.47 16.58
CA PRO A 168 -24.29 26.37 17.20
C PRO A 168 -25.21 25.26 17.69
N ARG A 169 -24.79 24.01 17.51
CA ARG A 169 -25.52 22.82 17.92
C ARG A 169 -25.14 22.46 19.36
N GLN A 170 -26.15 22.25 20.19
CA GLN A 170 -25.99 21.79 21.56
C GLN A 170 -25.98 20.25 21.60
N ILE A 171 -24.99 19.66 22.28
CA ILE A 171 -24.84 18.20 22.48
C ILE A 171 -24.46 17.85 23.93
#